data_AF-A0A251U1W1-F1
#
_entry.id   AF-A0A251U1W1-F1
#
_cell.length_a   1.000
_cell.length_b   1.000
_cell.length_c   1.000
_cell.angle_alpha   90.00
_cell.angle_beta   90.00
_cell.angle_gamma   90.00
#
_symmetry.space_group_name_H-M   'P 1'
#
loop_
_entity.id
_entity.type
_entity.pdbx_description
1 polymer ?
#
loop_
_entity_poly.entity_id
_entity_poly.type
_entity_poly.pdbx_seq_one_letter_code
_entity_poly.pdbx_strand_id
1 'polypeptide(L)'
;MDILHFYSIPLHTHNISPIYTHTLNTPSSHTLSTNMKTQSNNPLLLIKLLTLHSLLVLSASQDFDFFYFVQQWPGSFCDTKHGCCYPGTGKPASDFGIHGLWPNRNDGSYPSNCDSSNPFDASKISDLMSQMKSDWPTLSCPSSEGLTFWGHEWDKHGTCSETVLDQHGYFSTALSLKTQINLLQALESAGIHPNGSEYSLRSIRDAVKEASGYTPWIECNTDSSGNSQLYQIYLCVDSSGSGFVECPVFPTGSCGSSIEFPSF
;
A
#
# COMPACT_ATOMS: atom_id res chain seq x y z
N MET A 1 -27.25 -9.99 -9.10
CA MET A 1 -27.74 -8.85 -9.90
C MET A 1 -28.36 -7.89 -8.92
N ASP A 2 -27.56 -6.96 -8.39
CA ASP A 2 -28.08 -5.79 -7.67
C ASP A 2 -27.08 -4.64 -7.83
N ILE A 3 -27.65 -3.47 -8.09
CA ILE A 3 -27.08 -2.34 -8.79
C ILE A 3 -26.60 -1.31 -7.76
N LEU A 4 -25.32 -0.95 -7.83
CA LEU A 4 -24.75 0.16 -7.04
C LEU A 4 -25.32 1.49 -7.54
N HIS A 5 -26.04 2.21 -6.66
CA HIS A 5 -26.46 3.60 -6.87
C HIS A 5 -25.34 4.55 -6.43
N PHE A 6 -24.77 5.29 -7.38
CA PHE A 6 -23.88 6.43 -7.12
C PHE A 6 -24.71 7.69 -6.84
N TYR A 7 -24.55 8.28 -5.65
CA TYR A 7 -24.99 9.66 -5.38
C TYR A 7 -23.93 10.63 -5.93
N SER A 8 -24.35 11.48 -6.86
CA SER A 8 -23.57 12.59 -7.42
C SER A 8 -23.60 13.80 -6.48
N ILE A 9 -22.44 14.38 -6.17
CA ILE A 9 -22.30 15.65 -5.45
C ILE A 9 -22.15 16.79 -6.48
N PRO A 10 -22.84 17.94 -6.36
CA PRO A 10 -22.75 19.02 -7.33
C PRO A 10 -21.50 19.89 -7.13
N LEU A 11 -20.83 20.23 -8.24
CA LEU A 11 -19.78 21.24 -8.34
C LEU A 11 -20.32 22.65 -8.03
N HIS A 12 -19.76 23.31 -7.01
CA HIS A 12 -19.93 24.74 -6.80
C HIS A 12 -18.94 25.51 -7.67
N THR A 13 -19.46 26.25 -8.66
CA THR A 13 -18.70 27.19 -9.47
C THR A 13 -18.67 28.55 -8.78
N HIS A 14 -17.47 29.06 -8.48
CA HIS A 14 -17.29 30.42 -7.99
C HIS A 14 -17.43 31.43 -9.15
N ASN A 15 -18.38 32.35 -8.98
CA ASN A 15 -18.62 33.52 -9.82
C ASN A 15 -17.39 34.45 -9.83
N ILE A 16 -16.87 34.74 -11.02
CA ILE A 16 -15.92 35.85 -11.26
C ILE A 16 -16.73 37.04 -11.76
N SER A 17 -16.81 38.10 -10.95
CA SER A 17 -17.32 39.40 -11.39
C SER A 17 -16.21 40.18 -12.11
N PRO A 18 -16.46 40.75 -13.31
CA PRO A 18 -15.57 41.73 -13.89
C PRO A 18 -15.95 43.14 -13.45
N ILE A 19 -15.03 44.09 -13.67
CA ILE A 19 -15.20 45.50 -14.05
C ILE A 19 -14.26 46.38 -13.20
N TYR A 20 -13.28 47.02 -13.86
CA TYR A 20 -13.28 48.47 -14.12
C TYR A 20 -12.06 48.83 -14.98
N THR A 21 -12.34 49.28 -16.21
CA THR A 21 -11.37 49.92 -17.09
C THR A 21 -11.23 51.39 -16.68
N HIS A 22 -10.06 51.75 -16.14
CA HIS A 22 -9.64 53.15 -16.04
C HIS A 22 -8.55 53.42 -17.08
N THR A 23 -8.91 54.26 -18.06
CA THR A 23 -8.01 54.96 -18.95
C THR A 23 -7.10 55.89 -18.15
N LEU A 24 -5.79 55.69 -18.23
CA LEU A 24 -4.79 56.61 -17.71
C LEU A 24 -3.98 57.21 -18.85
N ASN A 25 -4.05 58.54 -18.92
CA ASN A 25 -3.30 59.41 -19.83
C ASN A 25 -1.79 59.21 -19.67
N THR A 26 -1.09 59.24 -20.80
CA THR A 26 0.37 59.31 -20.90
C THR A 26 0.89 60.71 -20.56
N PRO A 27 1.83 60.85 -19.60
CA PRO A 27 2.71 62.01 -19.53
C PRO A 27 4.04 61.71 -20.19
N SER A 28 4.54 62.75 -20.84
CA SER A 28 5.82 62.90 -21.52
C SER A 28 7.04 62.34 -20.79
N SER A 29 7.94 61.75 -21.58
CA SER A 29 9.26 61.25 -21.22
C SER A 29 10.16 62.35 -20.63
N HIS A 30 10.53 62.19 -19.35
CA HIS A 30 11.71 62.81 -18.77
C HIS A 30 12.73 61.72 -18.41
N THR A 31 13.86 61.74 -19.12
CA THR A 31 15.05 60.91 -18.88
C THR A 31 15.70 61.33 -17.56
N LEU A 32 15.48 60.56 -16.50
CA LEU A 32 16.26 60.61 -15.27
C LEU A 32 17.35 59.54 -15.36
N SER A 33 18.58 59.99 -15.60
CA SER A 33 19.79 59.18 -15.49
C SER A 33 20.06 58.91 -14.01
N THR A 34 19.70 57.71 -13.54
CA THR A 34 20.16 57.21 -12.25
C THR A 34 21.40 56.34 -12.48
N ASN A 35 22.54 56.83 -11.98
CA ASN A 35 23.77 56.06 -11.86
C ASN A 35 23.53 54.84 -10.95
N MET A 36 23.26 53.67 -11.55
CA MET A 36 23.44 52.40 -10.85
C MET A 36 24.94 52.23 -10.57
N LYS A 37 25.34 52.48 -9.32
CA LYS A 37 26.59 51.92 -8.81
C LYS A 37 26.45 50.40 -8.89
N THR A 38 27.20 49.80 -9.79
CA THR A 38 27.41 48.35 -9.90
C THR A 38 27.83 47.84 -8.53
N GLN A 39 26.92 47.15 -7.83
CA GLN A 39 27.32 46.35 -6.69
C GLN A 39 28.31 45.30 -7.19
N SER A 40 29.43 45.18 -6.49
CA SER A 40 30.46 44.18 -6.73
C SER A 40 29.83 42.79 -6.84
N ASN A 41 29.81 42.24 -8.06
CA ASN A 41 29.49 40.83 -8.32
C ASN A 41 30.55 39.97 -7.61
N ASN A 42 30.29 39.61 -6.36
CA ASN A 42 31.13 38.65 -5.65
C ASN A 42 30.70 37.24 -6.10
N PRO A 43 31.47 36.55 -6.95
CA PRO A 43 31.09 35.23 -7.46
C PRO A 43 30.89 34.22 -6.33
N LEU A 44 31.53 34.44 -5.18
CA LEU A 44 31.34 33.63 -3.98
C LEU A 44 29.93 33.76 -3.37
N LEU A 45 29.28 34.93 -3.52
CA LEU A 45 27.92 35.16 -3.00
C LEU A 45 26.86 34.50 -3.90
N LEU A 46 27.07 34.53 -5.22
CA LEU A 46 26.25 33.82 -6.21
C LEU A 46 26.39 32.31 -6.09
N ILE A 47 27.61 31.80 -5.87
CA ILE A 47 27.86 30.38 -5.57
C ILE A 47 27.16 29.98 -4.27
N LYS A 48 27.23 30.80 -3.21
CA LYS A 48 26.53 30.53 -1.94
C LYS A 48 25.00 30.51 -2.10
N LEU A 49 24.43 31.40 -2.91
CA LEU A 49 22.99 31.43 -3.19
C LEU A 49 22.54 30.23 -4.06
N LEU A 50 23.37 29.81 -5.02
CA LEU A 50 23.16 28.62 -5.85
C LEU A 50 23.26 27.34 -5.00
N THR A 51 24.22 27.25 -4.09
CA THR A 51 24.33 26.12 -3.15
C THR A 51 23.18 26.05 -2.16
N LEU A 52 22.60 27.20 -1.79
CA LEU A 52 21.42 27.27 -0.92
C LEU A 52 20.13 26.90 -1.67
N HIS A 53 20.03 27.23 -2.97
CA HIS A 53 18.92 26.79 -3.83
C HIS A 53 19.04 25.31 -4.23
N SER A 54 20.24 24.76 -4.35
CA SER A 54 20.43 23.32 -4.58
C SER A 54 20.34 22.48 -3.30
N LEU A 55 20.23 23.10 -2.12
CA LEU A 55 19.84 22.45 -0.85
C LEU A 55 18.31 22.43 -0.64
N LEU A 56 17.55 23.20 -1.42
CA LEU A 56 16.13 22.95 -1.66
C LEU A 56 16.00 21.85 -2.72
N VAL A 57 16.68 20.72 -2.50
CA VAL A 57 16.37 19.49 -3.22
C VAL A 57 14.88 19.24 -2.96
N LEU A 58 14.11 19.17 -4.05
CA LEU A 58 12.73 18.71 -4.09
C LEU A 58 12.58 17.53 -3.12
N SER A 59 12.11 17.81 -1.91
CA SER A 59 11.45 16.80 -1.11
C SER A 59 10.12 16.66 -1.82
N ALA A 60 10.06 15.82 -2.86
CA ALA A 60 8.80 15.26 -3.28
C ALA A 60 8.26 14.58 -2.01
N SER A 61 7.29 15.23 -1.37
CA SER A 61 6.62 14.66 -0.20
C SER A 61 6.15 13.29 -0.65
N GLN A 62 6.63 12.22 -0.01
CA GLN A 62 6.06 10.91 -0.26
C GLN A 62 4.57 10.99 0.10
N ASP A 63 3.72 10.43 -0.77
CA ASP A 63 2.27 10.39 -0.53
C ASP A 63 1.88 9.33 0.51
N PHE A 64 2.85 8.70 1.18
CA PHE A 64 2.68 7.71 2.23
C PHE A 64 3.93 7.67 3.14
N ASP A 65 3.80 7.05 4.32
CA ASP A 65 4.84 7.02 5.35
C ASP A 65 5.43 5.61 5.58
N PHE A 66 4.67 4.56 5.30
CA PHE A 66 5.07 3.15 5.42
C PHE A 66 4.17 2.27 4.56
N PHE A 67 4.45 0.97 4.46
CA PHE A 67 3.52 0.00 3.87
C PHE A 67 2.98 -0.96 4.92
N TYR A 68 1.71 -1.34 4.83
CA TYR A 68 1.26 -2.62 5.34
C TYR A 68 1.60 -3.72 4.34
N PHE A 69 2.39 -4.70 4.74
CA PHE A 69 2.51 -5.97 4.04
C PHE A 69 1.52 -6.96 4.65
N VAL A 70 0.54 -7.38 3.85
CA VAL A 70 -0.61 -8.14 4.31
C VAL A 70 -0.59 -9.53 3.67
N GLN A 71 -0.64 -10.54 4.51
CA GLN A 71 -0.74 -11.94 4.11
C GLN A 71 -2.03 -12.55 4.66
N GLN A 72 -2.68 -13.41 3.87
CA GLN A 72 -3.95 -14.04 4.19
C GLN A 72 -3.84 -15.56 4.30
N TRP A 73 -4.58 -16.15 5.23
CA TRP A 73 -4.70 -17.60 5.35
C TRP A 73 -5.81 -18.12 4.40
N PRO A 74 -5.48 -18.99 3.43
CA PRO A 74 -6.46 -19.47 2.45
C PRO A 74 -7.59 -20.30 3.08
N GLY A 75 -7.35 -21.00 4.19
CA GLY A 75 -8.40 -21.73 4.92
C GLY A 75 -9.53 -20.80 5.35
N SER A 76 -9.20 -19.72 6.05
CA SER A 76 -10.16 -18.75 6.56
C SER A 76 -10.80 -17.88 5.48
N PHE A 77 -10.22 -17.79 4.28
CA PHE A 77 -10.92 -17.19 3.14
C PHE A 77 -12.03 -18.13 2.62
N CYS A 78 -11.72 -19.42 2.53
CA CYS A 78 -12.52 -20.41 1.84
C CYS A 78 -13.67 -21.04 2.65
N ASP A 79 -13.61 -21.02 3.98
CA ASP A 79 -14.60 -21.66 4.87
C ASP A 79 -15.73 -20.71 5.34
N THR A 80 -15.74 -19.48 4.85
CA THR A 80 -16.83 -18.52 5.08
C THR A 80 -18.10 -18.93 4.31
N LYS A 81 -19.23 -18.30 4.62
CA LYS A 81 -20.50 -18.51 3.88
C LYS A 81 -20.43 -18.16 2.39
N HIS A 82 -19.41 -17.41 1.97
CA HIS A 82 -19.22 -17.02 0.57
C HIS A 82 -18.52 -18.11 -0.25
N GLY A 83 -17.81 -19.04 0.39
CA GLY A 83 -16.96 -20.01 -0.28
C GLY A 83 -15.82 -19.35 -1.07
N CYS A 84 -15.08 -20.17 -1.83
CA CYS A 84 -13.99 -19.68 -2.68
C CYS A 84 -13.83 -20.53 -3.95
N CYS A 85 -13.02 -20.04 -4.87
CA CYS A 85 -12.61 -20.76 -6.06
C CYS A 85 -11.09 -20.85 -6.10
N TYR A 86 -10.56 -22.05 -6.31
CA TYR A 86 -9.13 -22.21 -6.53
C TYR A 86 -8.72 -21.61 -7.88
N PRO A 87 -7.48 -21.08 -8.01
CA PRO A 87 -6.94 -20.65 -9.30
C PRO A 87 -6.99 -21.75 -10.36
N GLY A 88 -6.84 -21.36 -11.63
CA GLY A 88 -6.76 -22.34 -12.74
C GLY A 88 -5.55 -23.28 -12.63
N THR A 89 -4.55 -22.92 -11.83
CA THR A 89 -3.41 -23.78 -11.47
C THR A 89 -3.72 -24.85 -10.42
N GLY A 90 -4.94 -24.87 -9.85
CA GLY A 90 -5.36 -25.82 -8.82
C GLY A 90 -5.34 -25.25 -7.41
N LYS A 91 -5.56 -26.11 -6.42
CA LYS A 91 -5.55 -25.74 -4.99
C LYS A 91 -4.17 -25.17 -4.61
N PRO A 92 -4.08 -23.95 -4.07
CA PRO A 92 -2.82 -23.41 -3.56
C PRO A 92 -2.22 -24.27 -2.45
N ALA A 93 -0.93 -24.08 -2.17
CA ALA A 93 -0.31 -24.68 -0.99
C ALA A 93 -1.04 -24.21 0.29
N SER A 94 -1.06 -25.05 1.33
CA SER A 94 -1.55 -24.68 2.66
C SER A 94 -0.51 -23.82 3.39
N ASP A 95 -0.25 -22.64 2.84
CA ASP A 95 0.59 -21.58 3.38
C ASP A 95 -0.15 -20.23 3.25
N PHE A 96 0.28 -19.21 3.98
CA PHE A 96 -0.19 -17.85 3.79
C PHE A 96 0.10 -17.40 2.36
N GLY A 97 -0.88 -16.75 1.72
CA GLY A 97 -0.71 -16.06 0.45
C GLY A 97 -0.60 -14.55 0.67
N ILE A 98 0.10 -13.84 -0.20
CA ILE A 98 0.10 -12.38 -0.19
C ILE A 98 -1.32 -11.89 -0.51
N HIS A 99 -1.80 -10.90 0.25
CA HIS A 99 -2.96 -10.10 -0.12
C HIS A 99 -2.48 -8.82 -0.82
N GLY A 100 -1.59 -8.06 -0.19
CA GLY A 100 -0.97 -6.91 -0.82
C GLY A 100 0.07 -6.15 -0.01
N LEU A 101 0.62 -5.13 -0.64
CA LEU A 101 1.62 -4.22 -0.09
C LEU A 101 1.05 -2.80 -0.18
N TRP A 102 0.53 -2.26 0.91
CA TRP A 102 -0.34 -1.09 0.86
C TRP A 102 0.34 0.15 1.44
N PRO A 103 0.63 1.18 0.62
CA PRO A 103 1.05 2.49 1.12
C PRO A 103 0.06 3.02 2.15
N ASN A 104 0.56 3.47 3.30
CA ASN A 104 -0.25 3.97 4.41
C ASN A 104 0.42 5.17 5.08
N ARG A 105 -0.37 6.00 5.77
CA ARG A 105 0.11 7.16 6.53
C ARG A 105 0.10 6.89 8.02
N ASN A 106 0.92 7.62 8.76
CA ASN A 106 1.08 7.49 10.22
C ASN A 106 -0.19 7.82 11.01
N ASP A 107 -1.12 8.57 10.42
CA ASP A 107 -2.42 8.90 11.02
C ASP A 107 -3.49 7.81 10.80
N GLY A 108 -3.15 6.72 10.09
CA GLY A 108 -4.04 5.62 9.77
C GLY A 108 -4.84 5.80 8.46
N SER A 109 -4.77 6.97 7.82
CA SER A 109 -5.28 7.15 6.46
C SER A 109 -4.34 6.53 5.41
N TYR A 110 -4.81 6.36 4.18
CA TYR A 110 -4.01 5.81 3.09
C TYR A 110 -4.35 6.45 1.74
N PRO A 111 -3.37 6.63 0.85
CA PRO A 111 -3.63 6.98 -0.54
C PRO A 111 -4.16 5.77 -1.32
N SER A 112 -5.00 6.00 -2.33
CA SER A 112 -5.52 4.94 -3.19
C SER A 112 -5.81 5.45 -4.60
N ASN A 113 -5.65 4.59 -5.61
CA ASN A 113 -5.94 4.89 -7.02
C ASN A 113 -5.21 6.16 -7.51
N CYS A 114 -3.90 6.23 -7.24
CA CYS A 114 -3.12 7.46 -7.36
C CYS A 114 -2.75 7.83 -8.80
N ASP A 115 -2.61 6.85 -9.69
CA ASP A 115 -2.33 7.11 -11.11
C ASP A 115 -3.21 6.24 -12.03
N SER A 116 -4.21 6.88 -12.64
CA SER A 116 -5.06 6.23 -13.66
C SER A 116 -4.41 6.14 -15.05
N SER A 117 -3.26 6.80 -15.25
CA SER A 117 -2.50 6.80 -16.50
C SER A 117 -1.45 5.69 -16.57
N ASN A 118 -1.17 5.02 -15.45
CA ASN A 118 -0.26 3.87 -15.36
C ASN A 118 -0.98 2.59 -14.89
N PRO A 119 -1.97 2.09 -15.66
CA PRO A 119 -2.69 0.88 -15.30
C PRO A 119 -1.76 -0.34 -15.33
N PHE A 120 -2.18 -1.39 -14.63
CA PHE A 120 -1.46 -2.66 -14.57
C PHE A 120 -1.14 -3.22 -15.96
N ASP A 121 0.14 -3.55 -16.17
CA ASP A 121 0.64 -4.19 -17.38
C ASP A 121 1.35 -5.51 -17.04
N ALA A 122 0.69 -6.64 -17.32
CA ALA A 122 1.22 -7.96 -17.03
C ALA A 122 2.60 -8.25 -17.69
N SER A 123 2.94 -7.58 -18.79
CA SER A 123 4.24 -7.77 -19.45
C SER A 123 5.41 -7.32 -18.59
N LYS A 124 5.20 -6.30 -17.73
CA LYS A 124 6.21 -5.75 -16.81
C LYS A 124 6.59 -6.69 -15.68
N ILE A 125 5.85 -7.79 -15.47
CA ILE A 125 6.10 -8.77 -14.41
C ILE A 125 6.15 -10.21 -14.94
N SER A 126 6.43 -10.37 -16.23
CA SER A 126 6.42 -11.68 -16.90
C SER A 126 7.40 -12.69 -16.27
N ASP A 127 8.54 -12.21 -15.76
CA ASP A 127 9.54 -13.00 -15.04
C ASP A 127 9.09 -13.43 -13.63
N LEU A 128 8.15 -12.71 -13.02
CA LEU A 128 7.61 -12.99 -11.68
C LEU A 128 6.41 -13.96 -11.70
N MET A 129 5.87 -14.28 -12.88
CA MET A 129 4.58 -14.99 -13.02
C MET A 129 4.49 -16.32 -12.30
N SER A 130 5.55 -17.13 -12.32
CA SER A 130 5.51 -18.42 -11.60
C SER A 130 5.37 -18.20 -10.09
N GLN A 131 6.06 -17.21 -9.55
CA GLN A 131 6.06 -16.93 -8.13
C GLN A 131 4.77 -16.22 -7.70
N MET A 132 4.27 -15.28 -8.50
CA MET A 132 2.96 -14.64 -8.29
C MET A 132 1.82 -15.66 -8.18
N LYS A 133 1.80 -16.70 -9.03
CA LYS A 133 0.78 -17.76 -8.97
C LYS A 133 0.88 -18.64 -7.72
N SER A 134 2.08 -18.83 -7.19
CA SER A 134 2.34 -19.63 -5.98
C SER A 134 2.03 -18.84 -4.72
N ASP A 135 2.59 -17.63 -4.63
CA ASP A 135 2.73 -16.89 -3.37
C ASP A 135 1.69 -15.77 -3.24
N TRP A 136 1.04 -15.37 -4.34
CA TRP A 136 -0.01 -14.36 -4.38
C TRP A 136 -1.28 -14.86 -5.12
N PRO A 137 -1.82 -16.04 -4.77
CA PRO A 137 -2.95 -16.63 -5.49
C PRO A 137 -4.26 -15.84 -5.24
N THR A 138 -5.13 -15.83 -6.23
CA THR A 138 -6.53 -15.40 -6.05
C THR A 138 -7.39 -16.56 -5.56
N LEU A 139 -8.32 -16.28 -4.66
CA LEU A 139 -9.32 -17.25 -4.19
C LEU A 139 -10.76 -16.84 -4.56
N SER A 140 -10.90 -15.71 -5.27
CA SER A 140 -12.18 -15.17 -5.69
C SER A 140 -12.82 -16.00 -6.80
N CYS A 141 -14.16 -16.04 -6.83
CA CYS A 141 -14.93 -16.70 -7.87
C CYS A 141 -15.33 -15.73 -9.01
N PRO A 142 -15.37 -16.20 -10.27
CA PRO A 142 -14.97 -17.53 -10.73
C PRO A 142 -13.45 -17.75 -10.69
N SER A 143 -13.02 -19.01 -10.76
CA SER A 143 -11.60 -19.40 -10.89
C SER A 143 -10.90 -18.59 -11.98
N SER A 144 -9.69 -18.09 -11.69
CA SER A 144 -8.89 -17.28 -12.61
C SER A 144 -7.38 -17.43 -12.35
N GLU A 145 -6.57 -16.83 -13.23
CA GLU A 145 -5.11 -16.89 -13.19
C GLU A 145 -4.46 -15.80 -12.30
N GLY A 146 -5.26 -15.03 -11.55
CA GLY A 146 -4.75 -13.99 -10.63
C GLY A 146 -4.57 -12.60 -11.24
N LEU A 147 -4.48 -12.46 -12.57
CA LEU A 147 -4.22 -11.17 -13.24
C LEU A 147 -5.18 -10.05 -12.82
N THR A 148 -6.47 -10.32 -12.67
CA THR A 148 -7.45 -9.32 -12.21
C THR A 148 -7.17 -8.87 -10.77
N PHE A 149 -6.75 -9.80 -9.92
CA PHE A 149 -6.44 -9.49 -8.52
C PHE A 149 -5.15 -8.67 -8.43
N TRP A 150 -4.09 -9.08 -9.12
CA TRP A 150 -2.84 -8.31 -9.15
C TRP A 150 -3.03 -6.94 -9.80
N GLY A 151 -3.85 -6.85 -10.85
CA GLY A 151 -4.23 -5.58 -11.44
C GLY A 151 -4.94 -4.67 -10.46
N HIS A 152 -5.88 -5.20 -9.67
CA HIS A 152 -6.54 -4.45 -8.61
C HIS A 152 -5.55 -3.92 -7.56
N GLU A 153 -4.64 -4.78 -7.08
CA GLU A 153 -3.64 -4.40 -6.08
C GLU A 153 -2.67 -3.34 -6.61
N TRP A 154 -2.25 -3.45 -7.88
CA TRP A 154 -1.44 -2.42 -8.52
C TRP A 154 -2.21 -1.11 -8.69
N ASP A 155 -3.36 -1.13 -9.38
CA ASP A 155 -4.11 0.08 -9.74
C ASP A 155 -4.57 0.85 -8.50
N LYS A 156 -4.93 0.15 -7.43
CA LYS A 156 -5.41 0.75 -6.17
C LYS A 156 -4.28 1.13 -5.23
N HIS A 157 -3.26 0.29 -5.05
CA HIS A 157 -2.23 0.47 -4.03
C HIS A 157 -0.84 0.73 -4.63
N GLY A 158 -0.42 -0.08 -5.60
CA GLY A 158 0.90 0.06 -6.25
C GLY A 158 1.15 1.42 -6.90
N THR A 159 0.14 1.98 -7.58
CA THR A 159 0.23 3.32 -8.20
C THR A 159 0.53 4.44 -7.19
N CYS A 160 0.22 4.23 -5.91
CA CYS A 160 0.52 5.18 -4.84
C CYS A 160 1.97 5.09 -4.32
N SER A 161 2.75 4.13 -4.82
CA SER A 161 4.14 3.91 -4.45
C SER A 161 5.15 4.20 -5.57
N GLU A 162 4.68 4.71 -6.72
CA GLU A 162 5.48 4.89 -7.94
C GLU A 162 6.72 5.79 -7.78
N THR A 163 6.72 6.68 -6.78
CA THR A 163 7.90 7.49 -6.44
C THR A 163 9.06 6.67 -5.88
N VAL A 164 8.81 5.42 -5.47
CA VAL A 164 9.76 4.49 -4.85
C VAL A 164 9.83 3.17 -5.61
N LEU A 165 8.68 2.59 -5.96
CA LEU A 165 8.53 1.28 -6.57
C LEU A 165 7.74 1.42 -7.87
N ASP A 166 8.37 1.10 -9.01
CA ASP A 166 7.61 0.88 -10.23
C ASP A 166 6.83 -0.45 -10.14
N GLN A 167 6.06 -0.80 -11.19
CA GLN A 167 5.22 -1.99 -11.16
C GLN A 167 6.03 -3.28 -10.89
N HIS A 168 7.18 -3.45 -11.53
CA HIS A 168 8.02 -4.63 -11.27
C HIS A 168 8.56 -4.61 -9.84
N GLY A 169 9.06 -3.46 -9.39
CA GLY A 169 9.55 -3.23 -8.03
C GLY A 169 8.51 -3.52 -6.96
N TYR A 170 7.25 -3.12 -7.17
CA TYR A 170 6.15 -3.35 -6.25
C TYR A 170 5.91 -4.86 -6.02
N PHE A 171 5.74 -5.62 -7.11
CA PHE A 171 5.48 -7.05 -7.01
C PHE A 171 6.70 -7.84 -6.52
N SER A 172 7.90 -7.53 -7.04
CA SER A 172 9.13 -8.20 -6.59
C SER A 172 9.45 -7.92 -5.12
N THR A 173 9.16 -6.71 -4.62
CA THR A 173 9.31 -6.37 -3.19
C THR A 173 8.36 -7.20 -2.33
N ALA A 174 7.08 -7.28 -2.67
CA ALA A 174 6.12 -8.10 -1.92
C ALA A 174 6.51 -9.60 -1.89
N LEU A 175 6.97 -10.14 -3.02
CA LEU A 175 7.48 -11.52 -3.11
C LEU A 175 8.75 -11.73 -2.27
N SER A 176 9.66 -10.75 -2.25
CA SER A 176 10.84 -10.78 -1.39
C SER A 176 10.46 -10.78 0.10
N LEU A 177 9.55 -9.90 0.51
CA LEU A 177 9.05 -9.81 1.88
C LEU A 177 8.38 -11.12 2.34
N LYS A 178 7.60 -11.77 1.47
CA LYS A 178 7.02 -13.11 1.71
C LYS A 178 8.10 -14.15 1.99
N THR A 179 9.21 -14.09 1.27
CA THR A 179 10.34 -15.01 1.41
C THR A 179 11.12 -14.75 2.70
N GLN A 180 11.23 -13.49 3.13
CA GLN A 180 11.95 -13.11 4.34
C GLN A 180 11.27 -13.61 5.62
N ILE A 181 9.92 -13.64 5.66
CA ILE A 181 9.16 -14.11 6.83
C ILE A 181 8.15 -15.18 6.41
N ASN A 182 8.52 -16.44 6.66
CA ASN A 182 7.60 -17.56 6.53
C ASN A 182 6.68 -17.62 7.77
N LEU A 183 5.49 -17.04 7.65
CA LEU A 183 4.51 -16.97 8.73
C LEU A 183 4.04 -18.36 9.21
N LEU A 184 3.80 -19.30 8.29
CA LEU A 184 3.39 -20.64 8.69
C LEU A 184 4.49 -21.31 9.52
N GLN A 185 5.73 -21.28 9.04
CA GLN A 185 6.87 -21.86 9.77
C GLN A 185 7.04 -21.19 11.15
N ALA A 186 6.85 -19.87 11.25
CA ALA A 186 6.92 -19.15 12.52
C ALA A 186 5.87 -19.66 13.52
N LEU A 187 4.62 -19.83 13.07
CA LEU A 187 3.53 -20.34 13.89
C LEU A 187 3.77 -21.81 14.28
N GLU A 188 4.14 -22.67 13.33
CA GLU A 188 4.38 -24.10 13.59
C GLU A 188 5.54 -24.33 14.55
N SER A 189 6.60 -23.51 14.47
CA SER A 189 7.74 -23.56 15.41
C SER A 189 7.34 -23.21 16.84
N ALA A 190 6.23 -22.47 17.02
CA ALA A 190 5.61 -22.18 18.30
C ALA A 190 4.50 -23.19 18.70
N GLY A 191 4.32 -24.27 17.94
CA GLY A 191 3.28 -25.28 18.16
C GLY A 191 1.87 -24.85 17.75
N ILE A 192 1.76 -23.83 16.89
CA ILE A 192 0.50 -23.31 16.36
C ILE A 192 0.33 -23.85 14.93
N HIS A 193 -0.57 -24.83 14.76
CA HIS A 193 -0.77 -25.52 13.49
C HIS A 193 -2.16 -25.25 12.89
N PRO A 194 -2.29 -25.20 11.55
CA PRO A 194 -3.57 -25.03 10.87
C PRO A 194 -4.37 -26.34 10.87
N ASN A 195 -4.94 -26.69 12.02
CA ASN A 195 -5.60 -27.97 12.27
C ASN A 195 -7.03 -27.82 12.84
N GLY A 196 -7.59 -26.61 12.80
CA GLY A 196 -8.90 -26.28 13.38
C GLY A 196 -8.89 -26.13 14.91
N SER A 197 -7.71 -26.17 15.55
CA SER A 197 -7.61 -25.85 16.97
C SER A 197 -7.69 -24.34 17.21
N GLU A 198 -8.12 -23.97 18.41
CA GLU A 198 -8.06 -22.59 18.86
C GLU A 198 -6.72 -22.28 19.53
N TYR A 199 -6.24 -21.05 19.31
CA TYR A 199 -5.03 -20.52 19.93
C TYR A 199 -5.31 -19.13 20.48
N SER A 200 -4.62 -18.77 21.56
CA SER A 200 -4.74 -17.42 22.09
C SER A 200 -4.21 -16.40 21.08
N LEU A 201 -4.90 -15.27 20.95
CA LEU A 201 -4.46 -14.17 20.08
C LEU A 201 -3.07 -13.65 20.47
N ARG A 202 -2.72 -13.75 21.77
CA ARG A 202 -1.38 -13.40 22.27
C ARG A 202 -0.31 -14.35 21.73
N SER A 203 -0.52 -15.67 21.80
CA SER A 203 0.48 -16.65 21.32
C SER A 203 0.74 -16.52 19.82
N ILE A 204 -0.28 -16.21 19.01
CA ILE A 204 -0.10 -15.94 17.57
C ILE A 204 0.76 -14.69 17.35
N ARG A 205 0.45 -13.58 18.06
CA ARG A 205 1.24 -12.35 17.96
C ARG A 205 2.68 -12.54 18.41
N ASP A 206 2.90 -13.24 19.52
CA ASP A 206 4.23 -13.47 20.09
C ASP A 206 5.07 -14.36 19.16
N ALA A 207 4.49 -15.42 18.57
CA ALA A 207 5.19 -16.28 17.62
C ALA A 207 5.65 -15.54 16.36
N VAL A 208 4.76 -14.72 15.77
CA VAL A 208 5.10 -13.91 14.60
C VAL A 208 6.12 -12.83 14.97
N LYS A 209 5.98 -12.18 16.13
CA LYS A 209 6.94 -11.17 16.61
C LYS A 209 8.33 -11.75 16.86
N GLU A 210 8.42 -12.95 17.41
CA GLU A 210 9.71 -13.62 17.62
C GLU A 210 10.40 -13.91 16.28
N ALA A 211 9.66 -14.32 15.26
CA ALA A 211 10.21 -14.62 13.94
C ALA A 211 10.55 -13.37 13.13
N SER A 212 9.74 -12.30 13.23
CA SER A 212 9.91 -11.07 12.44
C SER A 212 10.79 -10.03 13.12
N GLY A 213 10.82 -10.00 14.45
CA GLY A 213 11.35 -8.90 15.26
C GLY A 213 10.36 -7.76 15.49
N TYR A 214 9.15 -7.80 14.90
CA TYR A 214 8.19 -6.69 14.88
C TYR A 214 6.79 -7.13 15.30
N THR A 215 6.06 -6.24 15.96
CA THR A 215 4.72 -6.56 16.45
C THR A 215 3.72 -6.60 15.29
N PRO A 216 3.08 -7.75 14.98
CA PRO A 216 2.10 -7.79 13.90
C PRO A 216 0.73 -7.29 14.36
N TRP A 217 -0.11 -6.92 13.40
CA TRP A 217 -1.55 -6.88 13.58
C TRP A 217 -2.21 -8.14 13.02
N ILE A 218 -3.19 -8.66 13.76
CA ILE A 218 -3.92 -9.87 13.40
C ILE A 218 -5.36 -9.47 13.10
N GLU A 219 -5.81 -9.79 11.89
CA GLU A 219 -7.19 -9.65 11.47
C GLU A 219 -7.88 -11.02 11.49
N CYS A 220 -9.13 -11.02 11.95
CA CYS A 220 -9.96 -12.20 12.02
C CYS A 220 -11.25 -12.00 11.22
N ASN A 221 -11.74 -13.08 10.65
CA ASN A 221 -13.08 -13.13 10.10
C ASN A 221 -13.90 -14.21 10.83
N THR A 222 -15.02 -14.60 10.23
CA THR A 222 -15.92 -15.62 10.79
C THR A 222 -16.20 -16.70 9.76
N ASP A 223 -16.03 -17.96 10.15
CA ASP A 223 -16.33 -19.10 9.31
C ASP A 223 -17.85 -19.29 9.09
N SER A 224 -18.24 -20.31 8.34
CA SER A 224 -19.65 -20.65 8.11
C SER A 224 -20.41 -21.10 9.38
N SER A 225 -19.69 -21.58 10.40
CA SER A 225 -20.20 -22.05 11.70
C SER A 225 -20.32 -20.96 12.77
N GLY A 226 -19.74 -19.78 12.55
CA GLY A 226 -19.75 -18.66 13.49
C GLY A 226 -18.50 -18.52 14.35
N ASN A 227 -17.44 -19.30 14.09
CA ASN A 227 -16.19 -19.25 14.84
C ASN A 227 -15.34 -18.06 14.38
N SER A 228 -14.67 -17.39 15.33
CA SER A 228 -13.66 -16.38 15.01
C SER A 228 -12.35 -17.05 14.69
N GLN A 229 -11.73 -16.68 13.58
CA GLN A 229 -10.56 -17.39 13.04
C GLN A 229 -9.49 -16.45 12.48
N LEU A 230 -8.24 -16.93 12.47
CA LEU A 230 -7.08 -16.22 11.94
C LEU A 230 -7.21 -16.00 10.42
N TYR A 231 -7.46 -14.76 10.01
CA TYR A 231 -7.68 -14.45 8.60
C TYR A 231 -6.47 -13.80 7.93
N GLN A 232 -6.00 -12.66 8.43
CA GLN A 232 -4.85 -11.95 7.84
C GLN A 232 -3.86 -11.51 8.90
N ILE A 233 -2.60 -11.41 8.50
CA ILE A 233 -1.49 -10.93 9.32
C ILE A 233 -0.86 -9.74 8.60
N TYR A 234 -0.72 -8.66 9.35
CA TYR A 234 -0.17 -7.38 8.90
C TYR A 234 1.18 -7.18 9.57
N LEU A 235 2.19 -6.93 8.76
CA LEU A 235 3.49 -6.40 9.20
C LEU A 235 3.73 -5.07 8.49
N CYS A 236 4.53 -4.19 9.09
CA CYS A 236 4.85 -2.92 8.46
C CYS A 236 6.23 -2.95 7.81
N VAL A 237 6.34 -2.27 6.69
CA VAL A 237 7.58 -2.13 5.90
C VAL A 237 7.88 -0.64 5.77
N ASP A 238 9.15 -0.27 5.84
CA ASP A 238 9.56 1.11 5.67
C ASP A 238 9.17 1.66 4.28
N SER A 239 9.07 2.98 4.13
CA SER A 239 8.57 3.58 2.89
C SER A 239 9.45 3.39 1.66
N SER A 240 10.71 2.92 1.82
CA SER A 240 11.56 2.51 0.69
C SER A 240 11.30 1.06 0.24
N GLY A 241 10.49 0.29 0.98
CA GLY A 241 10.24 -1.12 0.72
C GLY A 241 11.40 -2.05 1.08
N SER A 242 12.40 -1.56 1.82
CA SER A 242 13.66 -2.27 2.05
C SER A 242 13.60 -3.33 3.15
N GLY A 243 12.72 -3.16 4.14
CA GLY A 243 12.59 -4.11 5.24
C GLY A 243 11.48 -3.77 6.23
N PHE A 244 11.26 -4.71 7.15
CA PHE A 244 10.22 -4.59 8.17
C PHE A 244 10.56 -3.53 9.22
N VAL A 245 9.53 -2.88 9.75
CA VAL A 245 9.59 -1.86 10.82
C VAL A 245 8.45 -2.06 11.80
N GLU A 246 8.55 -1.46 13.00
CA GLU A 246 7.41 -1.38 13.90
C GLU A 246 6.31 -0.54 13.26
N CYS A 247 5.07 -1.03 13.34
CA CYS A 247 3.93 -0.34 12.76
C CYS A 247 3.67 0.98 13.50
N PRO A 248 3.66 2.14 12.81
CA PRO A 248 3.36 3.42 13.42
C PRO A 248 1.93 3.51 13.98
N VAL A 249 1.02 2.80 13.31
CA VAL A 249 -0.40 2.70 13.63
C VAL A 249 -0.86 1.29 13.23
N PHE A 250 -1.90 0.78 13.88
CA PHE A 250 -2.55 -0.49 13.50
C PHE A 250 -3.97 -0.23 12.97
N PRO A 251 -4.51 -1.12 12.11
CA PRO A 251 -5.90 -1.07 11.70
C PRO A 251 -6.86 -1.13 12.89
N THR A 252 -8.11 -0.71 12.68
CA THR A 252 -9.17 -0.88 13.68
C THR A 252 -9.83 -2.25 13.54
N GLY A 253 -10.31 -2.79 14.66
CA GLY A 253 -10.95 -4.10 14.71
C GLY A 253 -10.51 -4.86 15.95
N SER A 254 -11.06 -6.06 16.15
CA SER A 254 -10.63 -6.93 17.23
C SER A 254 -10.95 -8.37 16.91
N CYS A 255 -9.94 -9.22 17.06
CA CYS A 255 -10.12 -10.65 17.20
C CYS A 255 -10.59 -11.02 18.61
N GLY A 256 -11.20 -12.20 18.76
CA GLY A 256 -11.42 -12.81 20.06
C GLY A 256 -10.10 -13.07 20.81
N SER A 257 -10.18 -13.26 22.13
CA SER A 257 -8.98 -13.61 22.92
C SER A 257 -8.37 -14.99 22.55
N SER A 258 -9.21 -15.86 22.00
CA SER A 258 -8.91 -17.16 21.40
C SER A 258 -9.55 -17.18 20.01
N ILE A 259 -8.83 -17.68 19.00
CA ILE A 259 -9.29 -17.77 17.61
C ILE A 259 -8.84 -19.10 17.00
N GLU A 260 -9.66 -19.62 16.09
CA GLU A 260 -9.34 -20.82 15.33
C GLU A 260 -8.22 -20.56 14.30
N PHE A 261 -7.38 -21.58 14.08
CA PHE A 261 -6.51 -21.64 12.91
C PHE A 261 -6.95 -22.83 12.03
N PRO A 262 -7.84 -22.62 11.04
CA PRO A 262 -8.47 -23.71 10.32
C PRO A 262 -7.47 -24.41 9.38
N SER A 263 -7.73 -25.68 9.08
CA SER A 263 -7.03 -26.36 8.00
C SER A 263 -7.40 -25.77 6.63
N PHE A 264 -6.47 -25.82 5.67
CA PHE A 264 -6.76 -25.51 4.27
C PHE A 264 -6.71 -26.76 3.39
#